data_AF-A0A1M3NC86-F1
#
_entry.id   AF-A0A1M3NC86-F1
#
_cell.length_a   1.000
_cell.length_b   1.000
_cell.length_c   1.000
_cell.angle_alpha   90.00
_cell.angle_beta   90.00
_cell.angle_gamma   90.00
#
_symmetry.space_group_name_H-M   'P 1'
#
loop_
_entity.id
_entity.type
_entity.pdbx_description
1 polymer ?
#
loop_
_entity_poly.entity_id
_entity_poly.type
_entity_poly.pdbx_seq_one_letter_code
_entity_poly.pdbx_strand_id
1 'polypeptide(L)'
;MLGFRDRGLRRTRLFAIVVALVTVLVAGVASCSGSSSTSLPPTTGILIRAETLTAGHGCGEGPTQLFKYAVVVFAYGGEAAGPPTERTSYNKFVTSNVFDCYTDGAFISLPTDGNTSFRLEVFAYNRTQYEEGHEHIKAAAGVRPSDSVAGALRDQTTPTWTTECTATQQQQVQALASCEPLAPGLSGLPDHGGTAGPTTITLATTRFELPDGRIATCVPEDGDAGTDAGTDADADADVPDAADAGSTPADDAGLPVSFAKVRVRTRIGAQIIADAVVPCPTLYSAEVAPEPVRYDLDVGLLDSAGAHVDPGAVTVCTVTSTTGKTSSAVCPGSASPAP
;
A
#
# COMPACT_ATOMS: atom_id res chain seq x y z
N MET A 1 7.38 19.88 45.91
CA MET A 1 8.54 20.45 45.19
C MET A 1 8.16 20.52 43.72
N LEU A 2 7.53 21.61 43.27
CA LEU A 2 8.15 22.77 42.59
C LEU A 2 8.90 22.40 41.31
N GLY A 3 8.37 22.81 40.14
CA GLY A 3 9.11 22.70 38.88
C GLY A 3 8.38 23.00 37.57
N PHE A 4 7.54 24.04 37.51
CA PHE A 4 6.99 24.62 36.26
C PHE A 4 8.13 25.04 35.29
N ARG A 5 8.02 24.73 33.98
CA ARG A 5 8.46 25.68 32.94
C ARG A 5 7.86 25.46 31.55
N ASP A 6 6.89 26.32 31.29
CA ASP A 6 6.29 26.74 30.04
C ASP A 6 7.20 27.74 29.28
N ARG A 7 7.39 27.57 27.96
CA ARG A 7 7.88 28.56 26.95
C ARG A 7 7.57 27.98 25.56
N GLY A 8 6.99 28.65 24.57
CA GLY A 8 6.58 30.05 24.42
C GLY A 8 6.41 30.32 22.92
N LEU A 9 5.25 30.84 22.55
CA LEU A 9 4.90 31.42 21.24
C LEU A 9 6.02 32.33 20.70
N ARG A 10 6.30 32.24 19.39
CA ARG A 10 6.80 33.39 18.61
C ARG A 10 6.01 33.58 17.32
N ARG A 11 5.09 34.53 17.41
CA ARG A 11 4.42 35.23 16.31
C ARG A 11 5.41 36.16 15.57
N THR A 12 4.99 36.55 14.36
CA THR A 12 5.24 37.86 13.71
C THR A 12 6.62 38.11 13.13
N ARG A 13 6.70 38.12 11.78
CA ARG A 13 7.27 39.24 11.01
C ARG A 13 6.52 39.40 9.68
N LEU A 14 5.49 40.24 9.72
CA LEU A 14 5.11 41.09 8.59
C LEU A 14 6.24 42.10 8.38
N PHE A 15 6.79 42.19 7.18
CA PHE A 15 7.55 43.37 6.74
C PHE A 15 7.16 43.69 5.30
N ALA A 16 6.36 44.74 5.18
CA ALA A 16 6.01 45.42 3.94
C ALA A 16 6.76 46.76 3.91
N ILE A 17 7.54 47.02 2.86
CA ILE A 17 8.08 48.33 2.42
C ILE A 17 8.23 48.19 0.89
N VAL A 18 7.39 48.78 0.02
CA VAL A 18 7.15 50.20 -0.34
C VAL A 18 8.31 50.85 -1.15
N VAL A 19 8.10 50.88 -2.48
CA VAL A 19 8.23 52.03 -3.42
C VAL A 19 9.58 52.76 -3.63
N ALA A 20 10.09 52.71 -4.88
CA ALA A 20 10.65 53.82 -5.71
C ALA A 20 11.10 53.21 -7.06
N LEU A 21 10.52 53.43 -8.25
CA LEU A 21 10.24 54.62 -9.07
C LEU A 21 11.51 55.38 -9.52
N VAL A 22 11.57 55.71 -10.83
CA VAL A 22 12.49 56.62 -11.60
C VAL A 22 13.36 55.85 -12.64
N THR A 23 12.93 55.64 -13.89
CA THR A 23 12.88 56.48 -15.15
C THR A 23 14.11 56.43 -16.09
N VAL A 24 13.81 56.05 -17.35
CA VAL A 24 14.29 56.59 -18.66
C VAL A 24 15.74 56.33 -19.13
N LEU A 25 15.90 55.63 -20.27
CA LEU A 25 16.51 56.20 -21.49
C LEU A 25 16.32 55.30 -22.74
N VAL A 26 15.87 55.94 -23.82
CA VAL A 26 15.74 55.47 -25.21
C VAL A 26 17.09 55.63 -25.93
N ALA A 27 17.55 54.62 -26.67
CA ALA A 27 18.25 54.71 -27.97
C ALA A 27 19.09 53.43 -28.24
N GLY A 28 18.76 52.70 -29.30
CA GLY A 28 19.59 51.59 -29.76
C GLY A 28 18.84 50.61 -30.65
N VAL A 29 18.33 51.06 -31.79
CA VAL A 29 17.97 50.15 -32.90
C VAL A 29 19.26 49.62 -33.54
N ALA A 30 19.94 48.70 -32.85
CA ALA A 30 20.87 47.79 -33.49
C ALA A 30 20.03 46.68 -34.12
N SER A 31 19.75 46.82 -35.42
CA SER A 31 19.29 45.70 -36.24
C SER A 31 20.40 44.65 -36.25
N CYS A 32 20.32 43.64 -35.39
CA CYS A 32 21.03 42.39 -35.59
C CYS A 32 20.42 41.71 -36.82
N SER A 33 20.89 42.14 -38.00
CA SER A 33 20.75 41.40 -39.23
C SER A 33 21.65 40.18 -39.15
N GLY A 34 21.04 39.01 -38.98
CA GLY A 34 21.68 37.72 -39.19
C GLY A 34 22.12 37.02 -37.91
N SER A 35 21.31 36.06 -37.50
CA SER A 35 21.83 34.76 -37.10
C SER A 35 20.75 33.74 -37.42
N SER A 36 21.08 32.83 -38.34
CA SER A 36 20.28 31.71 -38.76
C SER A 36 19.57 31.10 -37.56
N SER A 37 18.24 31.10 -37.58
CA SER A 37 17.47 30.27 -36.67
C SER A 37 17.88 28.83 -36.95
N THR A 38 18.77 28.27 -36.14
CA THR A 38 18.90 26.83 -36.00
C THR A 38 17.50 26.37 -35.65
N SER A 39 16.74 25.85 -36.63
CA SER A 39 15.44 25.29 -36.37
C SER A 39 15.68 24.14 -35.41
N LEU A 40 15.41 24.35 -34.13
CA LEU A 40 15.40 23.27 -33.17
C LEU A 40 14.44 22.24 -33.78
N PRO A 41 14.90 21.00 -34.02
CA PRO A 41 14.02 19.99 -34.58
C PRO A 41 12.80 19.92 -33.68
N PRO A 42 11.58 20.06 -34.23
CA PRO A 42 10.38 20.09 -33.43
C PRO A 42 10.35 18.86 -32.53
N THR A 43 10.25 19.08 -31.22
CA THR A 43 10.21 17.98 -30.25
C THR A 43 8.80 17.41 -30.25
N THR A 44 8.57 16.39 -31.08
CA THR A 44 7.36 15.56 -30.99
C THR A 44 7.52 14.61 -29.81
N GLY A 45 6.51 14.55 -28.94
CA GLY A 45 6.58 13.68 -27.78
C GLY A 45 5.24 13.45 -27.11
N ILE A 46 5.22 12.50 -26.18
CA ILE A 46 4.10 12.24 -25.27
C ILE A 46 4.54 12.64 -23.87
N LEU A 47 3.67 13.38 -23.18
CA LEU A 47 3.83 13.76 -21.77
C LEU A 47 2.75 13.08 -20.94
N ILE A 48 3.14 12.45 -19.84
CA ILE A 48 2.25 11.90 -18.82
C ILE A 48 2.49 12.73 -17.57
N ARG A 49 1.44 13.39 -17.09
CA ARG A 49 1.56 14.28 -15.94
C ARG A 49 1.61 13.47 -14.66
N ALA A 50 2.60 13.71 -13.82
CA ALA A 50 2.70 13.05 -12.52
C ALA A 50 1.48 13.35 -11.63
N GLU A 51 0.90 14.54 -11.77
CA GLU A 51 -0.29 14.96 -11.00
C GLU A 51 -1.54 14.11 -11.28
N THR A 52 -1.70 13.58 -12.50
CA THR A 52 -2.85 12.74 -12.85
C THR A 52 -2.69 11.35 -12.27
N LEU A 53 -1.46 10.81 -12.26
CA LEU A 53 -1.16 9.51 -11.65
C LEU A 53 -1.14 9.55 -10.12
N THR A 54 -0.81 10.69 -9.51
CA THR A 54 -0.74 10.82 -8.05
C THR A 54 -2.05 11.30 -7.41
N ALA A 55 -3.05 11.64 -8.21
CA ALA A 55 -4.37 12.03 -7.72
C ALA A 55 -4.97 10.91 -6.85
N GLY A 56 -5.29 11.23 -5.59
CA GLY A 56 -5.85 10.27 -4.62
C GLY A 56 -4.84 9.41 -3.86
N HIS A 57 -3.60 9.30 -4.32
CA HIS A 57 -2.55 8.47 -3.69
C HIS A 57 -1.42 9.29 -3.07
N GLY A 58 -1.11 10.46 -3.66
CA GLY A 58 0.08 11.25 -3.32
C GLY A 58 1.37 10.63 -3.86
N CYS A 59 2.49 11.32 -3.63
CA CYS A 59 3.84 10.93 -4.05
C CYS A 59 4.73 10.84 -2.80
N GLY A 60 5.35 9.69 -2.57
CA GLY A 60 6.18 9.44 -1.40
C GLY A 60 6.54 7.97 -1.22
N GLU A 61 6.97 7.62 -0.01
CA GLU A 61 7.47 6.28 0.33
C GLU A 61 6.49 5.48 1.20
N GLY A 62 5.34 6.07 1.56
CA GLY A 62 4.30 5.39 2.33
C GLY A 62 3.65 4.24 1.55
N PRO A 63 3.03 3.27 2.24
CA PRO A 63 2.42 2.09 1.61
C PRO A 63 1.24 2.43 0.69
N THR A 64 0.59 3.57 0.92
CA THR A 64 -0.53 4.08 0.11
C THR A 64 -0.11 5.17 -0.89
N GLN A 65 1.19 5.49 -0.95
CA GLN A 65 1.72 6.55 -1.80
C GLN A 65 2.42 5.95 -3.02
N LEU A 66 2.36 6.66 -4.14
CA LEU A 66 3.12 6.30 -5.34
C LEU A 66 4.59 6.67 -5.12
N PHE A 67 5.50 5.71 -5.31
CA PHE A 67 6.95 5.92 -5.19
C PHE A 67 7.59 6.12 -6.57
N LYS A 68 7.38 5.14 -7.45
CA LYS A 68 7.87 5.14 -8.84
C LYS A 68 6.82 4.53 -9.76
N TYR A 69 6.89 4.85 -11.04
CA TYR A 69 6.05 4.23 -12.05
C TYR A 69 6.84 3.90 -13.32
N ALA A 70 6.55 2.74 -13.90
CA ALA A 70 7.05 2.33 -15.20
C ALA A 70 5.97 2.58 -16.25
N VAL A 71 6.36 3.01 -17.44
CA VAL A 71 5.44 3.20 -18.56
C VAL A 71 5.95 2.43 -19.77
N VAL A 72 5.06 1.70 -20.42
CA VAL A 72 5.32 1.01 -21.69
C VAL A 72 4.46 1.63 -22.77
N VAL A 73 5.08 2.06 -23.87
CA VAL A 73 4.43 2.72 -25.00
C VAL A 73 4.25 1.72 -26.14
N PHE A 74 3.03 1.59 -26.61
CA PHE A 74 2.64 0.78 -27.76
C PHE A 74 2.11 1.64 -28.89
N ALA A 75 2.56 1.36 -30.10
CA ALA A 75 2.00 1.87 -31.33
C ALA A 75 1.03 0.85 -31.93
N TYR A 76 0.25 1.30 -32.91
CA TYR A 76 -0.51 0.41 -33.76
C TYR A 76 0.42 -0.58 -34.46
N GLY A 77 0.16 -1.88 -34.32
CA GLY A 77 0.97 -2.94 -34.92
C GLY A 77 0.38 -3.52 -36.20
N GLY A 78 -0.82 -3.11 -36.61
CA GLY A 78 -1.53 -3.71 -37.72
C GLY A 78 -0.98 -3.33 -39.10
N GLU A 79 -1.04 -4.28 -40.03
CA GLU A 79 -0.89 -4.05 -41.47
C GLU A 79 -2.20 -3.60 -42.13
N ALA A 80 -3.30 -3.53 -41.37
CA ALA A 80 -4.61 -3.25 -41.93
C ALA A 80 -4.70 -1.80 -42.41
N ALA A 81 -5.21 -1.62 -43.63
CA ALA A 81 -5.44 -0.30 -44.22
C ALA A 81 -6.59 0.41 -43.48
N GLY A 82 -6.26 1.25 -42.51
CA GLY A 82 -7.23 2.10 -41.82
C GLY A 82 -6.78 2.52 -40.42
N PRO A 83 -7.46 3.51 -39.82
CA PRO A 83 -7.23 3.86 -38.43
C PRO A 83 -7.64 2.68 -37.53
N PRO A 84 -6.83 2.32 -36.51
CA PRO A 84 -7.24 1.33 -35.51
C PRO A 84 -8.58 1.69 -34.88
N THR A 85 -9.53 0.76 -34.94
CA THR A 85 -10.81 0.86 -34.23
C THR A 85 -10.79 0.14 -32.90
N GLU A 86 -9.85 -0.79 -32.69
CA GLU A 86 -9.78 -1.63 -31.50
C GLU A 86 -8.53 -1.33 -30.66
N ARG A 87 -8.71 -1.28 -29.34
CA ARG A 87 -7.65 -1.06 -28.34
C ARG A 87 -6.53 -2.12 -28.43
N THR A 88 -6.89 -3.37 -28.69
CA THR A 88 -5.98 -4.51 -28.82
C THR A 88 -5.07 -4.42 -30.04
N SER A 89 -5.36 -3.53 -30.99
CA SER A 89 -4.52 -3.31 -32.17
C SER A 89 -3.23 -2.52 -31.87
N TYR A 90 -3.12 -1.93 -30.68
CA TYR A 90 -1.92 -1.24 -30.21
C TYR A 90 -1.02 -2.21 -29.43
N ASN A 91 -0.38 -3.13 -30.16
CA ASN A 91 0.43 -4.19 -29.59
C ASN A 91 1.91 -4.10 -29.97
N LYS A 92 2.31 -3.15 -30.82
CA LYS A 92 3.71 -2.98 -31.22
C LYS A 92 4.44 -2.17 -30.16
N PHE A 93 5.34 -2.82 -29.43
CA PHE A 93 6.20 -2.13 -28.47
C PHE A 93 7.02 -1.03 -29.17
N VAL A 94 7.09 0.15 -28.55
CA VAL A 94 7.90 1.28 -29.02
C VAL A 94 9.06 1.55 -28.06
N THR A 95 8.73 1.80 -26.80
CA THR A 95 9.70 2.17 -25.76
C THR A 95 9.10 2.00 -24.38
N SER A 96 9.95 2.01 -23.36
CA SER A 96 9.56 1.98 -21.96
C SER A 96 10.55 2.78 -21.12
N ASN A 97 10.09 3.32 -20.00
CA ASN A 97 10.95 4.03 -19.06
C ASN A 97 10.34 4.02 -17.65
N VAL A 98 11.15 4.33 -16.64
CA VAL A 98 10.74 4.42 -15.23
C VAL A 98 10.96 5.83 -14.73
N PHE A 99 9.96 6.38 -14.05
CA PHE A 99 9.95 7.75 -13.56
C PHE A 99 9.66 7.77 -12.06
N ASP A 100 10.15 8.82 -11.40
CA ASP A 100 9.80 9.12 -10.01
C ASP A 100 8.38 9.68 -9.92
N CYS A 101 7.70 9.46 -8.78
CA CYS A 101 6.31 9.91 -8.59
C CYS A 101 6.07 11.42 -8.76
N TYR A 102 7.11 12.25 -8.66
CA TYR A 102 7.02 13.71 -8.82
C TYR A 102 7.46 14.20 -10.21
N THR A 103 7.97 13.31 -11.06
CA THR A 103 8.50 13.66 -12.38
C THR A 103 7.49 13.28 -13.45
N ASP A 104 7.19 14.19 -14.36
CA ASP A 104 6.37 13.89 -15.54
C ASP A 104 7.07 12.89 -16.45
N GLY A 105 6.33 11.91 -16.94
CA GLY A 105 6.81 10.91 -17.88
C GLY A 105 6.87 11.51 -19.27
N ALA A 106 8.06 11.71 -19.82
CA ALA A 106 8.23 12.30 -21.14
C ALA A 106 8.90 11.31 -22.10
N PHE A 107 8.24 11.09 -23.24
CA PHE A 107 8.77 10.31 -24.35
C PHE A 107 8.94 11.23 -25.56
N ILE A 108 10.18 11.50 -25.94
CA ILE A 108 10.50 12.40 -27.07
C ILE A 108 10.96 11.59 -28.28
N SER A 109 10.74 12.15 -29.47
CA SER A 109 11.22 11.58 -30.74
C SER A 109 10.71 10.16 -31.00
N LEU A 110 9.46 9.88 -30.61
CA LEU A 110 8.81 8.62 -30.95
C LEU A 110 8.69 8.48 -32.48
N PRO A 111 8.88 7.26 -33.03
CA PRO A 111 8.72 7.04 -34.46
C PRO A 111 7.28 7.32 -34.87
N THR A 112 7.11 8.28 -35.78
CA THR A 112 5.81 8.70 -36.31
C THR A 112 5.91 8.99 -37.80
N ASP A 113 4.88 8.58 -38.54
CA ASP A 113 4.71 8.88 -39.97
C ASP A 113 3.71 10.03 -40.18
N GLY A 114 3.31 10.73 -39.12
CA GLY A 114 2.30 11.78 -39.16
C GLY A 114 1.54 11.92 -37.83
N ASN A 115 0.23 11.71 -37.88
CA ASN A 115 -0.60 11.65 -36.68
C ASN A 115 -0.67 10.20 -36.22
N THR A 116 0.06 9.87 -35.17
CA THR A 116 0.12 8.51 -34.62
C THR A 116 -0.48 8.51 -33.23
N SER A 117 -1.46 7.64 -33.02
CA SER A 117 -1.98 7.34 -31.68
C SER A 117 -1.11 6.28 -31.02
N PHE A 118 -0.98 6.39 -29.70
CA PHE A 118 -0.25 5.47 -28.86
C PHE A 118 -1.12 5.04 -27.69
N ARG A 119 -0.94 3.78 -27.29
CA ARG A 119 -1.48 3.21 -26.05
C ARG A 119 -0.33 3.11 -25.06
N LEU A 120 -0.56 3.50 -23.81
CA LEU A 120 0.46 3.50 -22.78
C LEU A 120 -0.04 2.70 -21.59
N GLU A 121 0.69 1.66 -21.21
CA GLU A 121 0.41 0.90 -19.99
C GLU A 121 1.30 1.44 -18.88
N VAL A 122 0.69 1.84 -17.75
CA VAL A 122 1.39 2.41 -16.60
C VAL A 122 1.32 1.43 -15.45
N PHE A 123 2.50 1.10 -14.90
CA PHE A 123 2.68 0.24 -13.73
C PHE A 123 3.22 1.10 -12.59
N ALA A 124 2.39 1.38 -11.59
CA ALA A 124 2.73 2.22 -10.45
C ALA A 124 3.02 1.37 -9.21
N TYR A 125 4.05 1.76 -8.47
CA TYR A 125 4.55 1.02 -7.33
C TYR A 125 4.65 1.94 -6.11
N ASN A 126 4.26 1.44 -4.94
CA ASN A 126 4.77 1.98 -3.68
C ASN A 126 6.21 1.51 -3.46
N ARG A 127 6.83 1.95 -2.36
CA ARG A 127 8.23 1.65 -2.05
C ARG A 127 8.50 0.14 -1.93
N THR A 128 7.69 -0.57 -1.13
CA THR A 128 7.88 -2.00 -0.87
C THR A 128 7.80 -2.82 -2.17
N GLN A 129 6.76 -2.61 -2.98
CA GLN A 129 6.60 -3.37 -4.23
C GLN A 129 7.68 -3.02 -5.27
N TYR A 130 8.15 -1.77 -5.29
CA TYR A 130 9.25 -1.39 -6.18
C TYR A 130 10.56 -2.08 -5.77
N GLU A 131 10.88 -2.13 -4.48
CA GLU A 131 12.11 -2.77 -3.98
C GLU A 131 12.08 -4.28 -4.23
N GLU A 132 10.93 -4.95 -4.02
CA GLU A 132 10.73 -6.38 -4.33
C GLU A 132 10.97 -6.70 -5.82
N GLY A 133 10.51 -5.81 -6.72
CA GLY A 133 10.59 -5.97 -8.17
C GLY A 133 11.75 -5.24 -8.86
N HIS A 134 12.68 -4.64 -8.12
CA HIS A 134 13.61 -3.62 -8.62
C HIS A 134 14.37 -4.06 -9.88
N GLU A 135 14.94 -5.26 -9.87
CA GLU A 135 15.76 -5.77 -10.98
C GLU A 135 14.93 -5.92 -12.27
N HIS A 136 13.71 -6.44 -12.17
CA HIS A 136 12.81 -6.59 -13.31
C HIS A 136 12.32 -5.23 -13.83
N ILE A 137 12.00 -4.29 -12.93
CA ILE A 137 11.57 -2.94 -13.29
C ILE A 137 12.70 -2.16 -13.98
N LYS A 138 13.94 -2.28 -13.48
CA LYS A 138 15.10 -1.63 -14.08
C LYS A 138 15.46 -2.24 -15.43
N ALA A 139 15.35 -3.56 -15.56
CA ALA A 139 15.50 -4.23 -16.85
C ALA A 139 14.48 -3.67 -17.87
N ALA A 140 13.22 -3.48 -17.47
CA ALA A 140 12.21 -2.89 -18.34
C ALA A 140 12.55 -1.46 -18.81
N ALA A 141 13.33 -0.67 -18.05
CA ALA A 141 13.71 0.69 -18.43
C ALA A 141 14.91 0.77 -19.41
N GLY A 142 15.66 -0.32 -19.60
CA GLY A 142 16.93 -0.31 -20.36
C GLY A 142 17.00 -1.27 -21.55
N VAL A 143 15.92 -2.00 -21.82
CA VAL A 143 15.92 -3.07 -22.82
C VAL A 143 15.59 -2.53 -24.21
N ARG A 144 16.23 -3.12 -25.23
CA ARG A 144 15.91 -2.91 -26.64
C ARG A 144 14.46 -3.32 -26.92
N PRO A 145 13.79 -2.75 -27.93
CA PRO A 145 12.40 -3.05 -28.22
C PRO A 145 12.08 -4.55 -28.25
N SER A 146 11.33 -5.04 -27.26
CA SER A 146 10.80 -6.39 -27.23
C SER A 146 9.45 -6.43 -26.55
N ASP A 147 8.53 -7.21 -27.11
CA ASP A 147 7.17 -7.36 -26.58
C ASP A 147 7.16 -8.00 -25.17
N SER A 148 8.29 -8.56 -24.74
CA SER A 148 8.48 -9.15 -23.41
C SER A 148 8.54 -8.14 -22.27
N VAL A 149 8.73 -6.84 -22.52
CA VAL A 149 8.90 -5.86 -21.43
C VAL A 149 7.63 -5.73 -20.58
N ALA A 150 6.47 -5.52 -21.23
CA ALA A 150 5.22 -5.40 -20.51
C ALA A 150 4.78 -6.72 -19.86
N GLY A 151 5.07 -7.86 -20.51
CA GLY A 151 4.90 -9.18 -19.90
C GLY A 151 5.74 -9.33 -18.63
N ALA A 152 7.02 -8.96 -18.67
CA ALA A 152 7.88 -9.01 -17.49
C ALA A 152 7.39 -8.10 -16.35
N LEU A 153 6.94 -6.87 -16.66
CA LEU A 153 6.34 -6.00 -15.65
C LEU A 153 5.05 -6.59 -15.07
N ARG A 154 4.22 -7.25 -15.87
CA ARG A 154 3.00 -7.92 -15.40
C ARG A 154 3.27 -9.16 -14.54
N ASP A 155 4.14 -10.04 -15.03
CA ASP A 155 4.25 -11.41 -14.54
C ASP A 155 5.35 -11.56 -13.48
N GLN A 156 6.36 -10.69 -13.49
CA GLN A 156 7.54 -10.76 -12.64
C GLN A 156 7.61 -9.61 -11.63
N THR A 157 6.64 -8.70 -11.66
CA THR A 157 6.50 -7.65 -10.65
C THR A 157 5.08 -7.66 -10.09
N THR A 158 4.90 -7.05 -8.92
CA THR A 158 3.57 -6.87 -8.32
C THR A 158 3.27 -5.38 -8.27
N PRO A 159 2.82 -4.76 -9.38
CA PRO A 159 2.47 -3.34 -9.36
C PRO A 159 1.39 -3.11 -8.31
N THR A 160 1.54 -2.04 -7.53
CA THR A 160 0.54 -1.65 -6.54
C THR A 160 -0.72 -1.15 -7.24
N TRP A 161 -0.54 -0.42 -8.33
CA TRP A 161 -1.62 0.06 -9.18
C TRP A 161 -1.21 -0.01 -10.65
N THR A 162 -2.21 -0.06 -11.52
CA THR A 162 -2.04 0.11 -12.96
C THR A 162 -3.08 1.05 -13.53
N THR A 163 -2.75 1.67 -14.65
CA THR A 163 -3.72 2.39 -15.49
C THR A 163 -3.29 2.27 -16.95
N GLU A 164 -4.22 2.59 -17.85
CA GLU A 164 -3.90 2.82 -19.25
C GLU A 164 -4.09 4.30 -19.59
N CYS A 165 -3.20 4.80 -20.45
CA CYS A 165 -3.34 6.09 -21.08
C CYS A 165 -3.39 5.97 -22.60
N THR A 166 -3.98 6.97 -23.23
CA THR A 166 -3.93 7.16 -24.68
C THR A 166 -3.35 8.54 -25.00
N ALA A 167 -2.59 8.62 -26.09
CA ALA A 167 -2.06 9.89 -26.57
C ALA A 167 -2.01 9.89 -28.10
N THR A 168 -2.42 10.99 -28.73
CA THR A 168 -2.26 11.17 -30.18
C THR A 168 -1.20 12.21 -30.44
N GLN A 169 -0.05 11.77 -30.96
CA GLN A 169 1.03 12.65 -31.35
C GLN A 169 0.68 13.35 -32.65
N GLN A 170 0.77 14.68 -32.66
CA GLN A 170 0.69 15.50 -33.86
C GLN A 170 2.08 16.02 -34.20
N GLN A 171 2.34 16.28 -35.49
CA GLN A 171 3.61 16.86 -35.90
C GLN A 171 3.87 18.17 -35.17
N GLN A 172 5.09 18.32 -34.65
CA GLN A 172 5.57 19.53 -33.97
C GLN A 172 4.86 19.93 -32.67
N VAL A 173 4.09 19.02 -32.06
CA VAL A 173 3.40 19.27 -30.79
C VAL A 173 3.71 18.16 -29.81
N GLN A 174 3.91 18.52 -28.54
CA GLN A 174 3.94 17.58 -27.44
C GLN A 174 2.50 17.23 -27.07
N ALA A 175 2.13 15.95 -27.22
CA ALA A 175 0.81 15.46 -26.86
C ALA A 175 0.76 15.15 -25.36
N LEU A 176 -0.31 15.59 -24.71
CA LEU A 176 -0.62 15.18 -23.34
C LEU A 176 -1.37 13.85 -23.38
N ALA A 177 -0.88 12.86 -22.61
CA ALA A 177 -1.57 11.60 -22.45
C ALA A 177 -2.81 11.76 -21.55
N SER A 178 -3.92 11.16 -21.97
CA SER A 178 -5.14 11.03 -21.17
C SER A 178 -5.15 9.67 -20.51
N CYS A 179 -5.05 9.62 -19.19
CA CYS A 179 -5.02 8.39 -18.40
C CYS A 179 -6.33 8.19 -17.65
N GLU A 180 -6.74 6.93 -17.50
CA GLU A 180 -7.78 6.56 -16.53
C GLU A 180 -7.23 6.64 -15.10
N PRO A 181 -8.11 6.70 -14.06
CA PRO A 181 -7.68 6.58 -12.68
C PRO A 181 -6.86 5.31 -12.43
N LEU A 182 -5.89 5.37 -11.51
CA LEU A 182 -5.13 4.20 -11.08
C LEU A 182 -6.07 3.19 -10.42
N ALA A 183 -6.02 1.94 -10.89
CA ALA A 183 -6.75 0.83 -10.31
C ALA A 183 -5.78 -0.15 -9.62
N PRO A 184 -6.20 -0.84 -8.56
CA PRO A 184 -5.33 -1.74 -7.79
C PRO A 184 -4.77 -2.90 -8.62
N GLY A 185 -3.50 -3.24 -8.40
CA GLY A 185 -2.86 -4.38 -9.05
C GLY A 185 -2.92 -4.23 -10.57
N LEU A 186 -3.33 -5.29 -11.27
CA LEU A 186 -3.46 -5.31 -12.74
C LEU A 186 -4.85 -4.92 -13.25
N SER A 187 -5.78 -4.49 -12.39
CA SER A 187 -7.16 -4.24 -12.83
C SER A 187 -7.35 -2.97 -13.65
N GLY A 188 -6.32 -2.13 -13.77
CA GLY A 188 -6.31 -0.97 -14.67
C GLY A 188 -6.03 -1.34 -16.13
N LEU A 189 -5.69 -2.61 -16.40
CA LEU A 189 -5.31 -3.11 -17.72
C LEU A 189 -6.33 -4.16 -18.24
N PRO A 190 -7.49 -3.75 -18.78
CA PRO A 190 -8.57 -4.64 -19.20
C PRO A 190 -8.18 -5.69 -20.25
N ASP A 191 -7.21 -5.41 -21.12
CA ASP A 191 -6.78 -6.38 -22.14
C ASP A 191 -6.07 -7.61 -21.55
N HIS A 192 -5.69 -7.56 -20.27
CA HIS A 192 -4.93 -8.63 -19.61
C HIS A 192 -5.76 -9.39 -18.57
N GLY A 193 -7.09 -9.25 -18.63
CA GLY A 193 -8.01 -10.01 -17.75
C GLY A 193 -7.78 -9.76 -16.27
N GLY A 194 -7.16 -8.62 -15.91
CA GLY A 194 -6.82 -8.28 -14.54
C GLY A 194 -8.07 -8.06 -13.70
N THR A 195 -8.63 -9.12 -13.12
CA THR A 195 -9.33 -8.96 -11.85
C THR A 195 -8.23 -8.86 -10.80
N ALA A 196 -8.23 -7.78 -10.01
CA ALA A 196 -7.36 -7.75 -8.84
C ALA A 196 -7.67 -9.01 -8.00
N GLY A 197 -6.66 -9.85 -7.76
CA GLY A 197 -6.83 -11.05 -6.95
C GLY A 197 -7.46 -10.69 -5.60
N PRO A 198 -8.25 -11.59 -4.98
CA PRO A 198 -8.83 -11.32 -3.68
C PRO A 198 -7.71 -10.97 -2.71
N THR A 199 -7.86 -9.85 -2.01
CA THR A 199 -6.91 -9.46 -0.98
C THR A 199 -7.39 -10.08 0.32
N THR A 200 -6.54 -10.86 0.97
CA THR A 200 -6.95 -11.62 2.15
C THR A 200 -6.22 -11.07 3.37
N ILE A 201 -6.96 -10.81 4.44
CA ILE A 201 -6.38 -10.55 5.76
C ILE A 201 -6.48 -11.80 6.61
N THR A 202 -5.41 -12.12 7.34
CA THR A 202 -5.38 -13.24 8.27
C THR A 202 -5.05 -12.78 9.69
N LEU A 203 -5.60 -13.47 10.68
CA LEU A 203 -5.29 -13.24 12.09
C LEU A 203 -5.15 -14.59 12.81
N ALA A 204 -4.01 -14.80 13.45
CA ALA A 204 -3.79 -15.93 14.35
C ALA A 204 -4.65 -15.76 15.61
N THR A 205 -5.39 -16.80 15.98
CA THR A 205 -6.36 -16.79 17.09
C THR A 205 -5.86 -17.56 18.32
N THR A 206 -4.59 -17.95 18.35
CA THR A 206 -4.04 -18.85 19.37
C THR A 206 -3.70 -18.17 20.69
N ARG A 207 -3.32 -16.89 20.65
CA ARG A 207 -2.83 -16.14 21.81
C ARG A 207 -3.01 -14.65 21.64
N PHE A 208 -3.42 -13.97 22.71
CA PHE A 208 -3.50 -12.51 22.77
C PHE A 208 -2.92 -12.00 24.10
N GLU A 209 -2.25 -10.85 24.07
CA GLU A 209 -1.86 -10.13 25.28
C GLU A 209 -2.97 -9.13 25.63
N LEU A 210 -3.44 -9.19 26.86
CA LEU A 210 -4.51 -8.33 27.36
C LEU A 210 -3.93 -6.98 27.82
N PRO A 211 -4.75 -5.91 27.90
CA PRO A 211 -4.28 -4.59 28.35
C PRO A 211 -3.68 -4.57 29.77
N ASP A 212 -3.99 -5.57 30.59
CA ASP A 212 -3.45 -5.76 31.93
C ASP A 212 -2.13 -6.55 31.97
N GLY A 213 -1.58 -6.92 30.81
CA GLY A 213 -0.34 -7.69 30.67
C GLY A 213 -0.52 -9.20 30.82
N ARG A 214 -1.72 -9.70 31.10
CA ARG A 214 -2.00 -11.14 31.12
C ARG A 214 -2.02 -11.69 29.70
N ILE A 215 -1.71 -12.98 29.58
CA ILE A 215 -1.78 -13.71 28.32
C ILE A 215 -3.07 -14.52 28.30
N ALA A 216 -3.90 -14.24 27.31
CA ALA A 216 -5.05 -15.07 26.98
C ALA A 216 -4.63 -16.17 26.01
N THR A 217 -4.95 -17.41 26.32
CA THR A 217 -4.62 -18.59 25.50
C THR A 217 -5.88 -19.29 25.01
N CYS A 218 -5.84 -19.67 23.75
CA CYS A 218 -6.89 -20.36 23.03
C CYS A 218 -6.96 -21.84 23.47
N VAL A 219 -8.15 -22.29 23.87
CA VAL A 219 -8.44 -23.68 24.26
C VAL A 219 -9.47 -24.25 23.27
N PRO A 220 -9.21 -25.42 22.64
CA PRO A 220 -10.18 -26.05 21.74
C PRO A 220 -11.49 -26.36 22.47
N GLU A 221 -12.63 -26.20 21.80
CA GLU A 221 -13.96 -26.48 22.40
C GLU A 221 -14.14 -27.94 22.81
N ASP A 222 -13.43 -28.86 22.14
CA ASP A 222 -13.51 -30.31 22.38
C ASP A 222 -12.49 -30.80 23.43
N GLY A 223 -11.75 -29.88 24.06
CA GLY A 223 -10.91 -30.19 25.21
C GLY A 223 -11.80 -30.48 26.41
N ASP A 224 -12.32 -31.70 26.48
CA ASP A 224 -12.96 -32.24 27.68
C ASP A 224 -11.98 -32.03 28.85
N ALA A 225 -12.23 -31.00 29.65
CA ALA A 225 -11.51 -30.76 30.91
C ALA A 225 -11.81 -31.86 31.95
N GLY A 226 -12.47 -32.93 31.52
CA GLY A 226 -12.61 -34.17 32.22
C GLY A 226 -11.27 -34.84 32.49
N THR A 227 -10.94 -34.85 33.78
CA THR A 227 -10.48 -36.05 34.49
C THR A 227 -8.97 -36.19 34.68
N ASP A 228 -8.42 -35.44 35.65
CA ASP A 228 -7.33 -35.95 36.50
C ASP A 228 -7.42 -35.50 37.97
N ALA A 229 -8.65 -35.26 38.47
CA ALA A 229 -8.93 -35.37 39.90
C ALA A 229 -8.85 -36.85 40.33
N GLY A 230 -7.67 -37.44 40.17
CA GLY A 230 -7.27 -38.70 40.77
C GLY A 230 -7.22 -38.52 42.27
N THR A 231 -8.28 -39.00 42.91
CA THR A 231 -8.28 -39.60 44.24
C THR A 231 -6.96 -40.30 44.56
N ASP A 232 -6.27 -39.81 45.59
CA ASP A 232 -5.53 -40.61 46.59
C ASP A 232 -5.57 -39.76 47.89
N ALA A 233 -6.55 -39.96 48.77
CA ALA A 233 -6.58 -41.00 49.81
C ALA A 233 -5.44 -40.84 50.84
N ASP A 234 -5.83 -40.29 51.99
CA ASP A 234 -5.37 -40.61 53.35
C ASP A 234 -3.88 -40.89 53.58
N ALA A 235 -3.16 -39.88 54.07
CA ALA A 235 -1.97 -40.09 54.90
C ALA A 235 -1.90 -39.03 56.00
N ASP A 236 -2.53 -39.36 57.14
CA ASP A 236 -2.28 -38.73 58.43
C ASP A 236 -0.79 -38.82 58.77
N ALA A 237 -0.08 -37.69 58.77
CA ALA A 237 1.22 -37.56 59.39
C ALA A 237 1.31 -36.20 60.10
N ASP A 238 1.12 -36.24 61.41
CA ASP A 238 1.47 -35.17 62.34
C ASP A 238 2.91 -34.71 62.11
N VAL A 239 3.10 -33.45 61.69
CA VAL A 239 4.41 -32.79 61.69
C VAL A 239 4.32 -31.51 62.53
N PRO A 240 5.22 -31.33 63.52
CA PRO A 240 5.15 -30.20 64.44
C PRO A 240 5.68 -28.90 63.81
N ASP A 241 4.92 -27.86 64.12
CA ASP A 241 5.20 -26.42 64.19
C ASP A 241 6.68 -26.02 63.99
N ALA A 242 7.00 -25.44 62.83
CA ALA A 242 8.28 -24.80 62.58
C ALA A 242 8.13 -23.53 61.73
N ALA A 243 8.22 -22.42 62.45
CA ALA A 243 8.74 -21.11 62.05
C ALA A 243 8.10 -20.39 60.85
N ASP A 244 7.29 -19.40 61.23
CA ASP A 244 6.96 -18.14 60.56
C ASP A 244 8.17 -17.54 59.79
N ALA A 245 8.23 -17.84 58.48
CA ALA A 245 9.13 -17.20 57.53
C ALA A 245 8.30 -16.27 56.64
N GLY A 246 8.57 -14.97 56.76
CA GLY A 246 7.81 -13.88 56.17
C GLY A 246 7.38 -14.13 54.72
N SER A 247 6.07 -14.11 54.51
CA SER A 247 5.43 -14.10 53.21
C SER A 247 5.87 -12.86 52.45
N THR A 248 6.76 -13.04 51.48
CA THR A 248 6.86 -12.08 50.38
C THR A 248 5.47 -11.98 49.75
N PRO A 249 4.94 -10.78 49.48
CA PRO A 249 3.67 -10.66 48.77
C PRO A 249 3.83 -11.45 47.48
N ALA A 250 3.06 -12.53 47.35
CA ALA A 250 3.00 -13.27 46.12
C ALA A 250 2.59 -12.24 45.06
N ASP A 251 3.48 -12.00 44.11
CA ASP A 251 3.16 -11.20 42.94
C ASP A 251 1.87 -11.81 42.38
N ASP A 252 0.78 -11.03 42.48
CA ASP A 252 -0.57 -11.40 42.04
C ASP A 252 -0.56 -11.41 40.50
N ALA A 253 0.24 -12.32 39.95
CA ALA A 253 0.31 -12.64 38.55
C ALA A 253 -1.04 -13.30 38.24
N GLY A 254 -2.01 -12.43 37.94
CA GLY A 254 -3.40 -12.82 37.78
C GLY A 254 -3.54 -14.07 36.93
N LEU A 255 -4.47 -14.93 37.33
CA LEU A 255 -4.66 -16.25 36.73
C LEU A 255 -4.71 -16.18 35.19
N PRO A 256 -4.11 -17.16 34.49
CA PRO A 256 -4.11 -17.21 33.04
C PRO A 256 -5.55 -17.22 32.52
N VAL A 257 -5.79 -16.49 31.43
CA VAL A 257 -7.11 -16.35 30.83
C VAL A 257 -7.24 -17.35 29.69
N SER A 258 -8.28 -18.18 29.71
CA SER A 258 -8.59 -19.13 28.63
C SER A 258 -9.81 -18.66 27.83
N PHE A 259 -9.79 -18.82 26.51
CA PHE A 259 -10.94 -18.55 25.64
C PHE A 259 -11.11 -19.66 24.60
N ALA A 260 -12.32 -19.83 24.09
CA ALA A 260 -12.66 -20.90 23.14
C ALA A 260 -13.07 -20.36 21.76
N LYS A 261 -13.47 -19.09 21.68
CA LYS A 261 -13.87 -18.43 20.44
C LYS A 261 -13.29 -17.03 20.40
N VAL A 262 -13.08 -16.54 19.18
CA VAL A 262 -12.64 -15.16 18.93
C VAL A 262 -13.67 -14.48 18.05
N ARG A 263 -14.24 -13.37 18.52
CA ARG A 263 -15.03 -12.48 17.67
C ARG A 263 -14.11 -11.43 17.06
N VAL A 264 -14.08 -11.37 15.73
CA VAL A 264 -13.27 -10.43 14.97
C VAL A 264 -14.19 -9.51 14.19
N ARG A 265 -14.14 -8.20 14.50
CA ARG A 265 -14.81 -7.16 13.71
C ARG A 265 -13.76 -6.40 12.91
N THR A 266 -13.77 -6.58 11.60
CA THR A 266 -12.85 -5.89 10.68
C THR A 266 -13.46 -4.56 10.28
N ARG A 267 -12.71 -3.48 10.43
CA ARG A 267 -13.15 -2.12 10.10
C ARG A 267 -12.14 -1.34 9.26
N ILE A 268 -12.67 -0.40 8.47
CA ILE A 268 -11.92 0.67 7.81
C ILE A 268 -12.40 1.99 8.42
N GLY A 269 -11.52 2.68 9.14
CA GLY A 269 -11.93 3.84 9.94
C GLY A 269 -13.01 3.47 10.94
N ALA A 270 -14.20 4.07 10.83
CA ALA A 270 -15.34 3.79 11.70
C ALA A 270 -16.31 2.72 11.16
N GLN A 271 -16.14 2.26 9.92
CA GLN A 271 -17.07 1.34 9.26
C GLN A 271 -16.66 -0.12 9.49
N ILE A 272 -17.55 -0.93 10.06
CA ILE A 272 -17.37 -2.39 10.15
C ILE A 272 -17.74 -3.00 8.79
N ILE A 273 -16.81 -3.73 8.19
CA ILE A 273 -16.99 -4.39 6.89
C ILE A 273 -17.19 -5.90 7.02
N ALA A 274 -16.75 -6.50 8.12
CA ALA A 274 -16.98 -7.91 8.44
C ALA A 274 -17.06 -8.12 9.97
N ASP A 275 -17.88 -9.06 10.40
CA ASP A 275 -18.02 -9.50 11.79
C ASP A 275 -18.15 -11.02 11.80
N ALA A 276 -17.18 -11.70 12.41
CA ALA A 276 -17.14 -13.15 12.43
C ALA A 276 -16.78 -13.66 13.82
N VAL A 277 -17.30 -14.84 14.17
CA VAL A 277 -16.88 -15.59 15.35
C VAL A 277 -16.14 -16.83 14.86
N VAL A 278 -14.89 -16.97 15.28
CA VAL A 278 -13.98 -18.02 14.84
C VAL A 278 -13.68 -18.95 16.02
N PRO A 279 -13.91 -20.27 15.88
CA PRO A 279 -13.57 -21.22 16.93
C PRO A 279 -12.06 -21.41 17.04
N CYS A 280 -11.58 -21.56 18.26
CA CYS A 280 -10.18 -21.88 18.54
C CYS A 280 -9.78 -23.29 18.06
N PRO A 281 -8.60 -23.50 17.44
CA PRO A 281 -7.54 -22.54 17.05
C PRO A 281 -7.57 -22.18 15.55
N THR A 282 -8.76 -21.94 15.00
CA THR A 282 -8.92 -21.69 13.55
C THR A 282 -8.39 -20.30 13.19
N LEU A 283 -7.61 -20.21 12.13
CA LEU A 283 -7.14 -18.94 11.58
C LEU A 283 -8.33 -18.11 11.09
N TYR A 284 -8.44 -16.85 11.53
CA TYR A 284 -9.39 -15.92 10.92
C TYR A 284 -8.87 -15.53 9.53
N SER A 285 -9.76 -15.56 8.54
CA SER A 285 -9.49 -15.11 7.18
C SER A 285 -10.68 -14.29 6.68
N ALA A 286 -10.41 -13.15 6.06
CA ALA A 286 -11.43 -12.36 5.37
C ALA A 286 -10.89 -11.82 4.05
N GLU A 287 -11.71 -11.91 3.01
CA GLU A 287 -11.47 -11.20 1.75
C GLU A 287 -11.89 -9.74 1.92
N VAL A 288 -11.00 -8.84 1.53
CA VAL A 288 -11.19 -7.40 1.59
C VAL A 288 -11.00 -6.77 0.22
N ALA A 289 -11.37 -5.49 0.11
CA ALA A 289 -11.18 -4.72 -1.10
C ALA A 289 -9.71 -4.79 -1.56
N PRO A 290 -9.46 -4.84 -2.88
CA PRO A 290 -8.12 -4.98 -3.41
C PRO A 290 -7.24 -3.75 -3.21
N GLU A 291 -7.80 -2.61 -2.84
CA GLU A 291 -7.04 -1.38 -2.56
C GLU A 291 -6.16 -1.55 -1.31
N PRO A 292 -4.89 -1.11 -1.35
CA PRO A 292 -4.05 -1.08 -0.15
C PRO A 292 -4.66 -0.12 0.88
N VAL A 293 -5.18 -0.69 1.96
CA VAL A 293 -5.87 0.04 3.02
C VAL A 293 -5.42 -0.49 4.37
N ARG A 294 -5.38 0.39 5.37
CA ARG A 294 -5.19 -0.01 6.76
C ARG A 294 -6.53 -0.44 7.35
N TYR A 295 -6.57 -1.67 7.87
CA TYR A 295 -7.68 -2.22 8.61
C TYR A 295 -7.33 -2.30 10.09
N ASP A 296 -8.34 -2.04 10.91
CA ASP A 296 -8.31 -2.39 12.33
C ASP A 296 -9.22 -3.61 12.52
N LEU A 297 -8.77 -4.56 13.34
CA LEU A 297 -9.51 -5.76 13.72
C LEU A 297 -9.79 -5.64 15.21
N ASP A 298 -11.04 -5.37 15.58
CA ASP A 298 -11.48 -5.39 16.98
C ASP A 298 -11.70 -6.85 17.40
N VAL A 299 -10.81 -7.35 18.25
CA VAL A 299 -10.77 -8.74 18.72
C VAL A 299 -11.38 -8.84 20.11
N GLY A 300 -12.51 -9.54 20.20
CA GLY A 300 -13.14 -9.91 21.47
C GLY A 300 -12.94 -11.40 21.77
N LEU A 301 -12.52 -11.72 22.98
CA LEU A 301 -12.34 -13.11 23.42
C LEU A 301 -13.63 -13.64 24.04
N LEU A 302 -14.03 -14.83 23.61
CA LEU A 302 -15.29 -15.47 24.02
C LEU A 302 -15.02 -16.87 24.60
N ASP A 303 -15.81 -17.27 25.59
CA ASP A 303 -15.84 -18.64 26.12
C ASP A 303 -16.60 -19.59 25.18
N SER A 304 -16.74 -20.86 25.59
CA SER A 304 -17.46 -21.88 24.80
C SER A 304 -18.96 -21.57 24.66
N ALA A 305 -19.57 -20.89 25.65
CA ALA A 305 -20.95 -20.43 25.60
C ALA A 305 -21.13 -19.17 24.72
N GLY A 306 -20.03 -18.54 24.26
CA GLY A 306 -20.04 -17.32 23.47
C GLY A 306 -20.17 -16.04 24.31
N ALA A 307 -20.00 -16.12 25.63
CA ALA A 307 -19.93 -14.95 26.49
C ALA A 307 -18.51 -14.37 26.49
N HIS A 308 -18.38 -13.06 26.72
CA HIS A 308 -17.08 -12.41 26.80
C HIS A 308 -16.31 -12.88 28.04
N VAL A 309 -15.09 -13.38 27.83
CA VAL A 309 -14.21 -13.80 28.94
C VAL A 309 -13.79 -12.59 29.79
N ASP A 310 -13.62 -11.44 29.15
CA ASP A 310 -13.45 -10.15 29.79
C ASP A 310 -14.10 -9.06 28.91
N PRO A 311 -15.24 -8.49 29.32
CA PRO A 311 -15.97 -7.51 28.51
C PRO A 311 -15.20 -6.19 28.31
N GLY A 312 -14.15 -5.91 29.10
CA GLY A 312 -13.27 -4.76 28.91
C GLY A 312 -12.08 -5.04 28.00
N ALA A 313 -11.75 -6.31 27.74
CA ALA A 313 -10.53 -6.71 27.05
C ALA A 313 -10.72 -6.89 25.53
N VAL A 314 -11.09 -5.81 24.84
CA VAL A 314 -11.04 -5.78 23.37
C VAL A 314 -9.65 -5.37 22.94
N THR A 315 -8.97 -6.24 22.18
CA THR A 315 -7.66 -5.94 21.60
C THR A 315 -7.84 -5.46 20.16
N VAL A 316 -7.19 -4.38 19.77
CA VAL A 316 -7.23 -3.87 18.39
C VAL A 316 -5.97 -4.28 17.67
N CYS A 317 -6.11 -5.23 16.74
CA CYS A 317 -5.01 -5.62 15.84
C CYS A 317 -5.07 -4.78 14.58
N THR A 318 -3.92 -4.55 13.94
CA THR A 318 -3.85 -3.72 12.72
C THR A 318 -3.20 -4.49 11.59
N VAL A 319 -3.67 -4.27 10.37
CA VAL A 319 -3.07 -4.82 9.15
C VAL A 319 -3.15 -3.78 8.05
N THR A 320 -2.09 -3.66 7.26
CA THR A 320 -2.14 -2.92 5.99
C THR A 320 -2.19 -3.95 4.89
N SER A 321 -3.30 -3.99 4.15
CA SER A 321 -3.44 -4.91 3.04
C SER A 321 -2.48 -4.56 1.91
N THR A 322 -2.05 -5.58 1.18
CA THR A 322 -1.39 -5.42 -0.12
C THR A 322 -2.25 -6.09 -1.18
N THR A 323 -2.52 -5.38 -2.28
CA THR A 323 -3.39 -5.87 -3.35
C THR A 323 -3.00 -7.27 -3.81
N GLY A 324 -3.98 -8.18 -3.81
CA GLY A 324 -3.82 -9.55 -4.27
C GLY A 324 -2.89 -10.41 -3.43
N LYS A 325 -2.49 -9.95 -2.23
CA LYS A 325 -1.66 -10.71 -1.29
C LYS A 325 -2.44 -11.02 -0.01
N THR A 326 -1.99 -12.07 0.69
CA THR A 326 -2.42 -12.35 2.07
C THR A 326 -1.58 -11.53 3.04
N SER A 327 -2.24 -10.72 3.87
CA SER A 327 -1.59 -9.86 4.87
C SER A 327 -1.96 -10.32 6.28
N SER A 328 -0.97 -10.51 7.15
CA SER A 328 -1.20 -10.93 8.54
C SER A 328 -1.38 -9.73 9.46
N ALA A 329 -2.42 -9.75 10.29
CA ALA A 329 -2.67 -8.73 11.30
C ALA A 329 -1.70 -8.86 12.48
N VAL A 330 -1.27 -7.70 12.98
CA VAL A 330 -0.37 -7.58 14.13
C VAL A 330 -1.16 -7.01 15.30
N CYS A 331 -1.20 -7.73 16.41
CA CYS A 331 -1.82 -7.29 17.65
C CYS A 331 -0.78 -6.67 18.60
N PRO A 332 -1.17 -5.70 19.45
CA PRO A 332 -0.33 -5.26 20.56
C PRO A 332 0.12 -6.46 21.40
N GLY A 333 1.40 -6.52 21.77
CA GLY A 333 1.95 -7.58 22.63
C GLY A 333 2.16 -8.96 21.96
N SER A 334 1.53 -9.22 20.80
CA SER A 334 1.88 -10.42 20.03
C SER A 334 3.29 -10.26 19.45
N ALA A 335 4.21 -11.14 19.84
CA ALA A 335 5.48 -11.28 19.13
C ALA A 335 5.15 -11.55 17.65
N SER A 336 5.69 -10.72 16.75
CA SER A 336 5.49 -10.89 15.31
C SER A 336 5.81 -12.35 14.95
N PRO A 337 4.91 -13.08 14.25
CA PRO A 337 5.22 -14.44 13.85
C PRO A 337 6.53 -14.41 13.06
N ALA A 338 7.47 -15.27 13.45
CA ALA A 338 8.74 -15.39 12.74
C ALA A 338 8.43 -15.62 11.24
N PRO A 339 9.15 -14.95 10.33
CA PRO A 339 8.86 -14.96 8.89
C PRO A 339 8.92 -16.36 8.27
#